data_AF-A0A1H6K591-F1
#
_entry.id   AF-A0A1H6K591-F1
#
_cell.length_a   1.000
_cell.length_b   1.000
_cell.length_c   1.000
_cell.angle_alpha   90.00
_cell.angle_beta   90.00
_cell.angle_gamma   90.00
#
_symmetry.space_group_name_H-M   'P 1'
#
loop_
_entity.id
_entity.type
_entity.pdbx_description
1 polymer ?
#
loop_
_entity_poly.entity_id
_entity_poly.type
_entity_poly.pdbx_seq_one_letter_code
_entity_poly.pdbx_strand_id
1 'polypeptide(L)'
;MTATWGAPDPDKPRWGWRETVVAVGVAAVIAGVGGAAIHAATDSGAALHQGGPGFGGPPGAFGGGPPAAMSAPGLHGEFVTGDAATGFVTALSQTGTVTAASPTSITIRSADGFTQTYTLPADHAPVAVNDEVQVRGTRTGDTAQASSVSIERR
;
A
#
# COMPACT_ATOMS: atom_id res chain seq x y z
N MET A 1 -31.53 -27.01 -28.43
CA MET A 1 -30.72 -26.95 -27.21
C MET A 1 -30.45 -25.48 -26.95
N THR A 2 -31.18 -24.84 -26.04
CA THR A 2 -31.04 -23.40 -25.73
C THR A 2 -30.44 -23.27 -24.34
N ALA A 3 -29.25 -22.67 -24.24
CA ALA A 3 -28.62 -22.36 -22.96
C ALA A 3 -29.36 -21.19 -22.31
N THR A 4 -29.89 -21.41 -21.09
CA THR A 4 -30.51 -20.37 -20.27
C THR A 4 -29.42 -19.49 -19.67
N TRP A 5 -29.38 -18.22 -20.08
CA TRP A 5 -28.53 -17.20 -19.47
C TRP A 5 -29.14 -16.83 -18.11
N GLY A 6 -28.39 -16.99 -17.01
CA GLY A 6 -28.83 -16.59 -15.66
C GLY A 6 -28.81 -17.67 -14.56
N ALA A 7 -28.19 -18.83 -14.77
CA ALA A 7 -27.97 -19.76 -13.66
C ALA A 7 -26.97 -19.15 -12.65
N PRO A 8 -27.29 -19.09 -11.34
CA PRO A 8 -26.31 -18.67 -10.34
C PRO A 8 -25.16 -19.68 -10.33
N ASP A 9 -23.93 -19.18 -10.40
CA ASP A 9 -22.72 -19.98 -10.35
C ASP A 9 -22.67 -20.74 -9.02
N PRO A 10 -22.85 -22.08 -9.00
CA PRO A 10 -22.68 -22.85 -7.79
C PRO A 10 -21.19 -23.13 -7.66
N ASP A 11 -20.54 -22.34 -6.81
CA ASP A 11 -19.30 -22.62 -6.06
C ASP A 11 -18.37 -21.40 -6.01
N LYS A 12 -18.82 -20.33 -5.35
CA LYS A 12 -17.85 -19.47 -4.66
C LYS A 12 -17.35 -20.25 -3.43
N PRO A 13 -16.04 -20.51 -3.29
CA PRO A 13 -15.53 -21.21 -2.11
C PRO A 13 -15.94 -20.44 -0.87
N ARG A 14 -16.80 -21.09 -0.07
CA ARG A 14 -17.31 -20.54 1.18
C ARG A 14 -16.15 -20.57 2.15
N TRP A 15 -15.70 -19.39 2.55
CA TRP A 15 -14.60 -19.18 3.49
C TRP A 15 -14.73 -20.12 4.70
N GLY A 16 -13.78 -21.04 4.83
CA GLY A 16 -13.78 -22.06 5.87
C GLY A 16 -13.32 -21.48 7.20
N TRP A 17 -13.76 -22.12 8.29
CA TRP A 17 -13.32 -21.74 9.64
C TRP A 17 -11.80 -21.90 9.83
N ARG A 18 -11.15 -22.74 9.01
CA ARG A 18 -9.70 -22.95 9.02
C ARG A 18 -8.95 -21.74 8.47
N GLU A 19 -9.44 -21.16 7.37
CA GLU A 19 -8.94 -19.93 6.79
C GLU A 19 -9.12 -18.75 7.74
N THR A 20 -10.24 -18.68 8.48
CA THR A 20 -10.43 -17.67 9.56
C THR A 20 -9.37 -17.80 10.66
N VAL A 21 -9.09 -19.02 11.12
CA VAL A 21 -8.12 -19.24 12.22
C VAL A 21 -6.69 -18.89 11.79
N VAL A 22 -6.30 -19.23 10.57
CA VAL A 22 -4.97 -18.87 10.04
C VAL A 22 -4.85 -17.35 9.87
N ALA A 23 -5.86 -16.68 9.32
CA ALA A 23 -5.87 -15.23 9.17
C ALA A 23 -5.83 -14.49 10.52
N VAL A 24 -6.60 -14.96 11.51
CA VAL A 24 -6.62 -14.40 12.86
C VAL A 24 -5.29 -14.64 13.59
N GLY A 25 -4.67 -15.82 13.40
CA GLY A 25 -3.37 -16.15 14.00
C GLY A 25 -2.24 -15.24 13.51
N VAL A 26 -2.17 -14.94 12.21
CA VAL A 26 -1.18 -14.02 11.64
C VAL A 26 -1.43 -12.58 12.10
N ALA A 27 -2.69 -12.14 12.14
CA ALA A 27 -3.04 -10.80 12.61
C ALA A 27 -2.72 -10.57 14.09
N ALA A 28 -2.94 -11.57 14.95
CA ALA A 28 -2.66 -11.48 16.39
C ALA A 28 -1.15 -11.39 16.71
N VAL A 29 -0.30 -12.08 15.96
CA VAL A 29 1.17 -11.99 16.12
C VAL A 29 1.68 -10.60 15.73
N ILE A 30 1.06 -9.95 14.74
CA ILE A 30 1.47 -8.63 14.25
C ILE A 30 0.93 -7.49 15.14
N ALA A 31 -0.28 -7.65 15.69
CA ALA A 31 -0.84 -6.70 16.65
C ALA A 31 -0.08 -6.65 18.00
N GLY A 32 0.66 -7.71 18.35
CA GLY A 32 1.47 -7.76 19.57
C GLY A 32 2.71 -6.86 19.56
N VAL A 33 3.17 -6.40 18.39
CA VAL A 33 4.39 -5.57 18.25
C VAL A 33 4.07 -4.07 18.10
N GLY A 34 2.87 -3.70 17.65
CA GLY A 34 2.50 -2.31 17.32
C GLY A 34 1.91 -1.47 18.47
N GLY A 35 2.30 -1.72 19.73
CA GLY A 35 1.51 -1.31 20.90
C GLY A 35 2.04 -0.17 21.78
N ALA A 36 3.11 0.56 21.43
CA ALA A 36 3.69 1.54 22.35
C ALA A 36 3.98 2.92 21.75
N ALA A 37 3.24 3.89 22.31
CA ALA A 37 3.52 5.31 22.49
C ALA A 37 3.74 6.21 21.26
N ILE A 38 2.74 7.05 20.96
CA ILE A 38 3.02 8.48 20.72
C ILE A 38 2.08 9.32 21.60
N HIS A 39 2.68 10.05 22.54
CA HIS A 39 2.03 11.01 23.41
C HIS A 39 2.67 12.40 23.25
N ALA A 40 1.81 13.40 23.01
CA ALA A 40 1.92 14.87 23.19
C ALA A 40 3.06 15.63 22.47
N ALA A 41 2.94 16.89 22.05
CA ALA A 41 1.89 17.86 21.75
C ALA A 41 2.65 19.14 21.33
N THR A 42 2.11 19.96 20.42
CA THR A 42 1.91 21.42 20.59
C THR A 42 1.63 22.05 19.22
N ASP A 43 0.47 22.68 19.17
CA ASP A 43 0.06 23.67 18.16
C ASP A 43 1.11 24.75 17.93
N SER A 44 1.39 25.05 16.66
CA SER A 44 1.70 26.40 16.18
C SER A 44 1.48 26.46 14.67
N GLY A 45 0.55 27.32 14.25
CA GLY A 45 0.06 27.40 12.88
C GLY A 45 0.91 28.21 11.89
N ALA A 46 0.40 28.22 10.65
CA ALA A 46 0.79 28.99 9.45
C ALA A 46 2.12 28.54 8.79
N ALA A 47 2.27 28.40 7.47
CA ALA A 47 1.48 28.84 6.32
C ALA A 47 1.68 27.89 5.11
N LEU A 48 0.74 27.94 4.16
CA LEU A 48 0.81 27.31 2.85
C LEU A 48 2.09 27.67 2.07
N HIS A 49 2.74 26.67 1.48
CA HIS A 49 3.45 26.86 0.22
C HIS A 49 3.24 25.67 -0.72
N GLN A 50 2.29 25.87 -1.63
CA GLN A 50 2.26 25.24 -2.94
C GLN A 50 3.50 25.68 -3.74
N GLY A 51 4.10 24.75 -4.47
CA GLY A 51 4.95 25.06 -5.61
C GLY A 51 6.42 24.74 -5.39
N GLY A 52 6.84 23.57 -5.87
CA GLY A 52 8.23 23.36 -6.25
C GLY A 52 8.35 23.31 -7.77
N PRO A 53 8.80 24.38 -8.46
CA PRO A 53 9.29 24.28 -9.81
C PRO A 53 10.81 24.47 -9.85
N GLY A 54 11.51 23.61 -10.60
CA GLY A 54 12.77 24.00 -11.23
C GLY A 54 13.87 22.95 -11.22
N PHE A 55 13.86 22.04 -12.22
CA PHE A 55 15.12 21.52 -12.77
C PHE A 55 15.59 22.50 -13.85
N GLY A 56 16.43 23.46 -13.46
CA GLY A 56 17.14 24.34 -14.38
C GLY A 56 18.38 23.64 -14.93
N GLY A 57 18.23 22.98 -16.08
CA GLY A 57 19.34 22.48 -16.91
C GLY A 57 19.41 23.26 -18.24
N PRO A 58 20.60 23.39 -18.85
CA PRO A 58 20.83 24.24 -20.02
C PRO A 58 20.00 23.81 -21.25
N PRO A 59 19.63 24.75 -22.14
CA PRO A 59 18.77 24.47 -23.28
C PRO A 59 19.54 23.77 -24.40
N GLY A 60 19.36 22.46 -24.50
CA GLY A 60 19.83 21.67 -25.63
C GLY A 60 20.38 20.31 -25.20
N ALA A 61 19.86 19.26 -25.83
CA ALA A 61 20.08 17.83 -25.58
C ALA A 61 19.19 17.22 -24.49
N PHE A 62 18.63 16.04 -24.82
CA PHE A 62 17.69 15.22 -24.04
C PHE A 62 16.21 15.62 -24.11
N GLY A 63 15.73 15.90 -25.32
CA GLY A 63 14.37 15.51 -25.71
C GLY A 63 14.29 13.99 -25.78
N GLY A 64 14.30 13.35 -24.62
CA GLY A 64 14.15 11.92 -24.45
C GLY A 64 13.45 11.72 -23.13
N GLY A 65 12.11 11.70 -23.16
CA GLY A 65 11.38 11.06 -22.08
C GLY A 65 11.99 9.67 -21.83
N PRO A 66 11.99 9.18 -20.59
CA PRO A 66 12.64 7.92 -20.26
C PRO A 66 12.25 6.87 -21.30
N PRO A 67 13.22 6.13 -21.89
CA PRO A 67 12.91 5.17 -22.93
C PRO A 67 11.79 4.27 -22.44
N ALA A 68 10.75 4.08 -23.25
CA ALA A 68 9.58 3.25 -22.96
C ALA A 68 9.93 1.78 -22.60
N ALA A 69 11.21 1.42 -22.67
CA ALA A 69 11.79 0.15 -22.22
C ALA A 69 12.03 0.06 -20.70
N MET A 70 11.83 1.12 -19.91
CA MET A 70 11.88 1.05 -18.43
C MET A 70 10.50 0.88 -17.76
N SER A 71 9.44 0.68 -18.54
CA SER A 71 8.06 0.76 -18.06
C SER A 71 7.44 -0.58 -17.65
N ALA A 72 8.21 -1.49 -17.06
CA ALA A 72 7.57 -2.52 -16.23
C ALA A 72 7.13 -1.83 -14.92
N PRO A 73 5.85 -1.93 -14.52
CA PRO A 73 5.42 -1.39 -13.24
C PRO A 73 6.22 -2.09 -12.11
N GLY A 74 6.77 -1.30 -11.19
CA GLY A 74 7.48 -1.84 -10.02
C GLY A 74 6.53 -2.69 -9.17
N LEU A 75 6.97 -3.90 -8.80
CA LEU A 75 6.20 -4.81 -7.95
C LEU A 75 6.31 -4.44 -6.47
N HIS A 76 7.51 -4.13 -6.02
CA HIS A 76 7.76 -3.55 -4.71
C HIS A 76 9.03 -2.69 -4.76
N GLY A 77 9.14 -1.75 -3.84
CA GLY A 77 10.31 -0.89 -3.72
C GLY A 77 10.35 -0.14 -2.41
N GLU A 78 11.56 0.10 -1.94
CA GLU A 78 11.87 0.91 -0.77
C GLU A 78 12.95 1.92 -1.15
N PHE A 79 12.75 3.17 -0.77
CA PHE A 79 13.73 4.22 -0.99
C PHE A 79 13.73 5.22 0.15
N VAL A 80 14.91 5.71 0.52
CA VAL A 80 15.05 6.71 1.58
C VAL A 80 15.09 8.10 0.94
N THR A 81 14.17 8.98 1.35
CA THR A 81 14.15 10.38 0.94
C THR A 81 14.49 11.29 2.12
N GLY A 82 15.07 12.46 1.82
CA GLY A 82 15.20 13.51 2.82
C GLY A 82 13.82 14.03 3.23
N ASP A 83 13.62 14.22 4.53
CA ASP A 83 12.44 14.84 5.11
C ASP A 83 12.87 16.03 5.97
N ALA A 84 12.28 17.20 5.77
CA ALA A 84 12.72 18.42 6.45
C ALA A 84 12.42 18.40 7.96
N ALA A 85 11.46 17.59 8.42
CA ALA A 85 11.06 17.48 9.81
C ALA A 85 11.80 16.33 10.55
N THR A 86 12.01 15.19 9.89
CA THR A 86 12.60 13.97 10.51
C THR A 86 14.01 13.65 10.01
N GLY A 87 14.55 14.46 9.09
CA GLY A 87 15.84 14.24 8.43
C GLY A 87 15.74 13.26 7.26
N PHE A 88 15.26 12.05 7.54
CA PHE A 88 15.04 11.02 6.52
C PHE A 88 13.73 10.28 6.76
N VAL A 89 13.13 9.79 5.66
CA VAL A 89 11.97 8.90 5.68
C VAL A 89 12.16 7.79 4.66
N THR A 90 11.80 6.57 5.06
CA THR A 90 11.74 5.43 4.16
C THR A 90 10.36 5.41 3.49
N ALA A 91 10.32 5.59 2.19
CA ALA A 91 9.13 5.47 1.37
C ALA A 91 8.99 4.04 0.81
N LEU A 92 7.76 3.54 0.81
CA LEU A 92 7.40 2.21 0.35
C LEU A 92 6.45 2.30 -0.85
N SER A 93 6.63 1.41 -1.82
CA SER A 93 5.65 1.16 -2.87
C SER A 93 5.51 -0.35 -3.07
N GLN A 94 4.28 -0.83 -3.23
CA GLN A 94 4.02 -2.24 -3.54
C GLN A 94 2.74 -2.38 -4.36
N THR A 95 2.77 -3.27 -5.35
CA THR A 95 1.62 -3.72 -6.12
C THR A 95 1.44 -5.22 -5.89
N GLY A 96 0.23 -5.67 -5.54
CA GLY A 96 0.00 -7.09 -5.27
C GLY A 96 -1.42 -7.42 -4.81
N THR A 97 -1.61 -8.67 -4.41
CA THR A 97 -2.90 -9.19 -3.93
C THR A 97 -2.98 -9.09 -2.41
N VAL A 98 -4.12 -8.63 -1.90
CA VAL A 98 -4.42 -8.63 -0.47
C VAL A 98 -4.64 -10.06 0.01
N THR A 99 -3.82 -10.53 0.94
CA THR A 99 -3.88 -11.89 1.51
C THR A 99 -4.50 -11.92 2.90
N ALA A 100 -4.56 -10.78 3.59
CA ALA A 100 -5.27 -10.60 4.84
C ALA A 100 -5.76 -9.15 4.97
N ALA A 101 -6.91 -8.94 5.61
CA ALA A 101 -7.48 -7.63 5.86
C ALA A 101 -8.15 -7.57 7.23
N SER A 102 -8.02 -6.42 7.88
CA SER A 102 -8.70 -6.02 9.12
C SER A 102 -9.17 -4.56 8.98
N PRO A 103 -9.95 -4.02 9.94
CA PRO A 103 -10.37 -2.63 9.88
C PRO A 103 -9.23 -1.60 9.85
N THR A 104 -8.01 -1.96 10.28
CA THR A 104 -6.88 -1.03 10.37
C THR A 104 -5.60 -1.56 9.75
N SER A 105 -5.62 -2.71 9.09
CA SER A 105 -4.43 -3.29 8.46
C SER A 105 -4.74 -4.21 7.29
N ILE A 106 -3.82 -4.27 6.34
CA ILE A 106 -3.84 -5.23 5.23
C ILE A 106 -2.47 -5.87 5.05
N THR A 107 -2.45 -7.13 4.64
CA THR A 107 -1.23 -7.82 4.19
C THR A 107 -1.31 -8.00 2.68
N ILE A 108 -0.26 -7.59 1.97
CA ILE A 108 -0.19 -7.63 0.51
C ILE A 108 0.96 -8.53 0.11
N ARG A 109 0.72 -9.41 -0.87
CA ARG A 109 1.74 -10.22 -1.53
C ARG A 109 1.90 -9.78 -2.99
N SER A 110 3.09 -9.33 -3.37
CA SER A 110 3.45 -9.04 -4.76
C SER A 110 3.80 -10.31 -5.54
N ALA A 111 3.86 -10.20 -6.87
CA ALA A 111 4.10 -11.34 -7.77
C ALA A 111 5.49 -12.00 -7.59
N ASP A 112 6.48 -11.25 -7.08
CA ASP A 112 7.80 -11.76 -6.71
C ASP A 112 7.85 -12.48 -5.35
N GLY A 113 6.71 -12.56 -4.65
CA GLY A 113 6.59 -13.22 -3.35
C GLY A 113 6.87 -12.32 -2.15
N PHE A 114 7.27 -11.06 -2.33
CA PHE A 114 7.41 -10.13 -1.22
C PHE A 114 6.06 -9.91 -0.52
N THR A 115 6.06 -9.95 0.81
CA THR A 115 4.86 -9.82 1.63
C THR A 115 5.08 -8.77 2.70
N GLN A 116 4.17 -7.79 2.79
CA GLN A 116 4.23 -6.72 3.77
C GLN A 116 2.84 -6.49 4.35
N THR A 117 2.81 -6.22 5.66
CA THR A 117 1.61 -5.72 6.33
C THR A 117 1.70 -4.22 6.50
N TYR A 118 0.62 -3.52 6.14
CA TYR A 118 0.50 -2.08 6.26
C TYR A 118 -0.61 -1.73 7.24
N THR A 119 -0.34 -0.76 8.13
CA THR A 119 -1.40 -0.08 8.88
C THR A 119 -2.12 0.88 7.95
N LEU A 120 -3.44 0.92 8.03
CA LEU A 120 -4.30 1.76 7.20
C LEU A 120 -4.66 3.08 7.91
N PRO A 121 -4.82 4.19 7.17
CA PRO A 121 -5.37 5.42 7.72
C PRO A 121 -6.86 5.23 8.06
N ALA A 122 -7.38 6.05 8.99
CA ALA A 122 -8.74 5.89 9.49
C ALA A 122 -9.83 6.03 8.41
N ASP A 123 -9.55 6.78 7.34
CA ASP A 123 -10.45 7.14 6.24
C ASP A 123 -10.16 6.40 4.93
N HIS A 124 -9.52 5.23 4.99
CA HIS A 124 -9.28 4.40 3.80
C HIS A 124 -10.58 3.88 3.17
N ALA A 125 -10.57 3.72 1.85
CA ALA A 125 -11.64 3.01 1.14
C ALA A 125 -11.65 1.52 1.55
N PRO A 126 -12.81 0.84 1.56
CA PRO A 126 -12.87 -0.58 1.89
C PRO A 126 -11.96 -1.42 0.99
N VAL A 127 -11.19 -2.32 1.59
CA VAL A 127 -10.30 -3.27 0.90
C VAL A 127 -10.59 -4.67 1.42
N ALA A 128 -10.71 -5.63 0.51
CA ALA A 128 -11.02 -7.02 0.81
C ALA A 128 -9.86 -7.97 0.43
N VAL A 129 -9.88 -9.17 1.02
CA VAL A 129 -8.97 -10.25 0.60
C VAL A 129 -9.24 -10.61 -0.86
N ASN A 130 -8.17 -10.86 -1.60
CA ASN A 130 -8.11 -11.07 -3.06
C ASN A 130 -8.24 -9.82 -3.92
N ASP A 131 -8.37 -8.62 -3.35
CA ASP A 131 -8.25 -7.39 -4.13
C ASP A 131 -6.82 -7.25 -4.66
N GLU A 132 -6.69 -6.84 -5.92
CA GLU A 132 -5.44 -6.41 -6.52
C GLU A 132 -5.27 -4.91 -6.21
N VAL A 133 -4.19 -4.54 -5.53
CA VAL A 133 -3.98 -3.19 -5.00
C VAL A 133 -2.59 -2.67 -5.29
N GLN A 134 -2.50 -1.35 -5.39
CA GLN A 134 -1.26 -0.60 -5.29
C GLN A 134 -1.26 0.22 -4.00
N VAL A 135 -0.19 0.09 -3.23
CA VAL A 135 0.03 0.83 -1.98
C VAL A 135 1.25 1.72 -2.09
N ARG A 136 1.12 2.91 -1.52
CA ARG A 136 2.23 3.77 -1.15
C ARG A 136 2.20 4.01 0.35
N GLY A 137 3.36 4.14 0.95
CA GLY A 137 3.46 4.29 2.39
C GLY A 137 4.81 4.77 2.85
N THR A 138 4.97 4.83 4.16
CA THR A 138 6.24 5.10 4.81
C THR A 138 6.55 4.02 5.83
N ARG A 139 7.83 3.84 6.13
CA ARG A 139 8.27 3.00 7.25
C ARG A 139 8.83 3.86 8.37
N THR A 140 8.35 3.61 9.58
CA THR A 140 8.88 4.16 10.83
C THR A 140 9.24 3.01 11.75
N GLY A 141 10.53 2.81 12.00
CA GLY A 141 11.02 1.59 12.66
C GLY A 141 10.62 0.35 11.86
N ASP A 142 9.93 -0.59 12.51
CA ASP A 142 9.44 -1.81 11.86
C ASP A 142 8.01 -1.67 11.30
N THR A 143 7.37 -0.51 11.49
CA THR A 143 5.97 -0.29 11.09
C THR A 143 5.89 0.31 9.70
N ALA A 144 5.21 -0.36 8.78
CA ALA A 144 4.81 0.19 7.50
C ALA A 144 3.41 0.82 7.61
N GLN A 145 3.29 2.12 7.32
CA GLN A 145 2.03 2.83 7.27
C GLN A 145 1.66 3.13 5.83
N ALA A 146 0.46 2.75 5.40
CA ALA A 146 -0.06 3.13 4.11
C ALA A 146 -0.45 4.62 4.14
N SER A 147 0.06 5.38 3.18
CA SER A 147 -0.40 6.74 2.90
C SER A 147 -1.45 6.76 1.79
N SER A 148 -1.43 5.77 0.90
CA SER A 148 -2.52 5.52 -0.04
C SER A 148 -2.66 4.04 -0.38
N VAL A 149 -3.90 3.63 -0.64
CA VAL A 149 -4.25 2.30 -1.17
C VAL A 149 -5.22 2.51 -2.32
N SER A 150 -4.91 1.95 -3.48
CA SER A 150 -5.74 2.02 -4.69
C SER A 150 -6.04 0.61 -5.18
N ILE A 151 -7.31 0.31 -5.43
CA ILE A 151 -7.72 -0.96 -6.05
C ILE A 151 -7.45 -0.88 -7.56
N GLU A 152 -6.74 -1.86 -8.09
CA GLU A 152 -6.56 -2.02 -9.53
C GLU A 152 -7.84 -2.65 -10.10
N ARG A 153 -8.61 -1.88 -10.86
CA ARG A 153 -9.74 -2.44 -11.62
C ARG A 153 -9.19 -3.21 -12.81
N ARG A 154 -9.41 -4.52 -12.79
CA ARG A 154 -9.17 -5.40 -13.94
C ARG A 154 -10.28 -5.25 -14.98
#